data_AF-A0AAU2GPY7-F1
#
_entry.id   AF-A0AAU2GPY7-F1
#
_cell.length_a   1.000
_cell.length_b   1.000
_cell.length_c   1.000
_cell.angle_alpha   90.00
_cell.angle_beta   90.00
_cell.angle_gamma   90.00
#
_symmetry.space_group_name_H-M   'P 1'
#
loop_
_entity.id
_entity.type
_entity.pdbx_description
1 polymer ?
#
loop_
_entity_poly.entity_id
_entity_poly.type
_entity_poly.pdbx_seq_one_letter_code
_entity_poly.pdbx_strand_id
1 'polypeptide(L)'
;MEAILSALRHAPGIGDDDPNALMRALQAVNGYVLGAVRHEVVERRAERESGQTERQWQAASGPCLRRLFATGLYPAVAHLVTGGNDHDPAAMFAAGLNITLTGLAAPA
;
A
#
# COMPACT_ATOMS: atom_id res chain seq x y z
N MET A 1 -1.06 -3.03 21.63
CA MET A 1 -0.69 -4.40 21.20
C MET A 1 -1.86 -5.35 21.44
N GLU A 2 -2.34 -5.50 22.68
CA GLU A 2 -3.47 -6.36 23.04
C GLU A 2 -4.76 -6.12 22.23
N ALA A 3 -5.13 -4.87 21.96
CA ALA A 3 -6.34 -4.59 21.17
C ALA A 3 -6.28 -5.17 19.75
N ILE A 4 -5.15 -5.03 19.06
CA ILE A 4 -4.96 -5.56 17.69
C ILE A 4 -4.89 -7.08 17.73
N LEU A 5 -4.14 -7.65 18.68
CA LEU A 5 -4.09 -9.10 18.90
C LEU A 5 -5.47 -9.69 19.16
N SER A 6 -6.27 -9.04 20.01
CA SER A 6 -7.63 -9.47 20.30
C SER A 6 -8.53 -9.40 19.07
N ALA A 7 -8.44 -8.32 18.29
CA ALA A 7 -9.20 -8.19 17.05
C ALA A 7 -8.83 -9.28 16.02
N LEU A 8 -7.53 -9.56 15.83
CA LEU A 8 -7.06 -10.59 14.91
C LEU A 8 -7.48 -11.99 15.35
N ARG A 9 -7.37 -12.32 16.65
CA ARG A 9 -7.80 -13.61 17.20
C ARG A 9 -9.30 -13.89 17.05
N HIS A 10 -10.13 -12.85 17.01
CA HIS A 10 -11.57 -13.01 16.78
C HIS A 10 -11.95 -12.92 15.29
N ALA A 11 -11.00 -12.60 14.41
CA ALA A 11 -11.26 -12.50 12.97
C ALA A 11 -11.29 -13.91 12.36
N PRO A 12 -12.36 -14.26 11.61
CA PRO A 12 -12.49 -15.60 11.05
C PRO A 12 -11.39 -15.88 10.01
N GLY A 13 -10.77 -17.05 10.12
CA GLY A 13 -9.72 -17.51 9.20
C GLY A 13 -8.34 -16.88 9.43
N ILE A 14 -8.20 -15.96 10.39
CA ILE A 14 -6.90 -15.37 10.72
C ILE A 14 -6.36 -16.03 11.97
N GLY A 15 -5.28 -16.80 11.78
CA GLY A 15 -4.43 -17.29 12.87
C GLY A 15 -5.25 -17.90 14.01
N ASP A 16 -6.00 -18.95 13.66
CA ASP A 16 -6.88 -19.80 14.51
C ASP A 16 -6.18 -20.24 15.83
N ASP A 17 -6.43 -21.43 16.37
CA ASP A 17 -5.75 -21.89 17.58
C ASP A 17 -4.21 -22.11 17.42
N ASP A 18 -3.57 -21.60 16.34
CA ASP A 18 -2.11 -21.53 16.15
C ASP A 18 -1.55 -20.14 16.53
N PRO A 19 -0.84 -20.03 17.68
CA PRO A 19 -0.19 -18.79 18.10
C PRO A 19 0.86 -18.25 17.11
N ASN A 20 1.49 -19.12 16.32
CA ASN A 20 2.49 -18.69 15.35
C ASN A 20 1.84 -18.01 14.15
N ALA A 21 0.71 -18.54 13.68
CA ALA A 21 -0.09 -17.90 12.65
C ALA A 21 -0.61 -16.52 13.12
N LEU A 22 -1.11 -16.42 14.36
CA LEU A 22 -1.54 -15.15 14.93
C LEU A 22 -0.40 -14.12 15.02
N MET A 23 0.81 -14.56 15.41
CA MET A 23 1.98 -13.69 15.45
C MET A 23 2.38 -13.18 14.06
N ARG A 24 2.38 -14.05 13.04
CA ARG A 24 2.65 -13.66 11.64
C ARG A 24 1.60 -12.66 11.13
N ALA A 25 0.32 -12.89 11.43
CA ALA A 25 -0.75 -11.97 11.09
C ALA A 25 -0.56 -10.59 11.74
N LEU A 26 -0.23 -10.55 13.04
CA LEU A 26 0.09 -9.31 13.74
C LEU A 26 1.25 -8.56 13.07
N GLN A 27 2.32 -9.27 12.71
CA GLN A 27 3.49 -8.67 12.05
C GLN A 27 3.14 -8.12 10.66
N ALA A 28 2.36 -8.86 9.86
CA ALA A 28 1.93 -8.43 8.54
C ALA A 28 1.07 -7.16 8.61
N VAL A 29 0.08 -7.11 9.51
CA VAL A 29 -0.77 -5.93 9.69
C VAL A 29 0.05 -4.73 10.17
N ASN A 30 0.93 -4.90 11.15
CA ASN A 30 1.81 -3.82 11.60
C ASN A 30 2.74 -3.32 10.49
N GLY A 31 3.28 -4.23 9.68
CA GLY A 31 4.11 -3.90 8.53
C GLY A 31 3.36 -3.05 7.51
N TYR A 32 2.12 -3.43 7.18
CA TYR A 32 1.26 -2.66 6.29
C TYR A 32 0.98 -1.25 6.86
N VAL A 33 0.51 -1.17 8.10
CA VAL A 33 0.15 0.11 8.74
C VAL A 33 1.35 1.06 8.79
N LEU A 34 2.50 0.56 9.24
CA LEU A 34 3.71 1.38 9.32
C LEU A 34 4.23 1.79 7.94
N GLY A 35 4.14 0.90 6.94
CA GLY A 35 4.51 1.19 5.56
C GLY A 35 3.64 2.28 4.94
N ALA A 36 2.31 2.18 5.10
CA ALA A 36 1.38 3.17 4.57
C ALA A 36 1.58 4.56 5.19
N VAL A 37 1.79 4.63 6.51
CA VAL A 37 2.08 5.90 7.19
C VAL A 37 3.41 6.50 6.74
N ARG A 38 4.44 5.65 6.56
CA ARG A 38 5.75 6.13 6.07
C ARG A 38 5.65 6.67 4.65
N HIS A 39 4.88 6.04 3.77
CA HIS A 39 4.66 6.51 2.41
C HIS A 39 4.05 7.92 2.41
N GLU A 40 2.97 8.13 3.16
CA GLU A 40 2.33 9.46 3.30
C GLU A 40 3.30 10.53 3.82
N VAL A 41 4.17 10.19 4.78
CA VAL A 41 5.17 11.11 5.31
C VAL A 41 6.24 11.45 4.27
N VAL A 42 6.67 10.48 3.46
CA VAL A 42 7.67 10.69 2.41
C VAL A 42 7.10 11.55 1.29
N GLU A 43 5.88 11.28 0.82
CA GLU A 43 5.21 12.09 -0.20
C GLU A 43 5.09 13.55 0.26
N ARG A 44 4.57 13.79 1.47
CA ARG A 44 4.47 15.14 2.02
C ARG A 44 5.81 15.85 2.20
N ARG A 45 6.90 15.11 2.44
CA ARG A 45 8.26 15.70 2.49
C ARG A 45 8.75 16.05 1.10
N ALA A 46 8.56 15.17 0.11
CA ALA A 46 8.92 15.42 -1.27
C ALA A 46 8.21 16.68 -1.81
N GLU A 47 6.93 16.87 -1.49
CA GLU A 47 6.19 18.08 -1.86
C GLU A 47 6.77 19.35 -1.21
N ARG A 48 7.13 19.27 0.08
CA ARG A 48 7.72 20.42 0.81
C ARG A 48 9.11 20.79 0.32
N GLU A 49 9.94 19.79 0.00
CA GLU A 49 11.33 20.00 -0.43
C GLU A 49 11.42 20.45 -1.89
N SER A 50 10.61 19.86 -2.77
CA SER A 50 10.61 20.20 -4.21
C SER A 50 9.72 21.40 -4.55
N GLY A 51 8.77 21.74 -3.67
CA GLY A 51 7.71 22.72 -3.95
C GLY A 51 6.69 22.26 -5.00
N GLN A 52 6.77 21.00 -5.46
CA GLN A 52 5.86 20.42 -6.45
C GLN A 52 4.87 19.49 -5.75
N THR A 53 3.59 19.65 -6.05
CA THR A 53 2.57 18.65 -5.70
C THR A 53 2.74 17.39 -6.55
N GLU A 54 2.19 16.26 -6.10
CA GLU A 54 2.25 15.00 -6.86
C GLU A 54 1.75 15.16 -8.31
N ARG A 55 0.63 15.87 -8.53
CA ARG A 55 0.11 16.13 -9.89
C ARG A 55 1.05 16.96 -10.75
N GLN A 56 1.74 17.94 -10.16
CA GLN A 56 2.72 18.76 -10.87
C GLN A 56 3.94 17.91 -11.26
N TRP A 57 4.40 17.05 -10.35
CA TRP A 57 5.46 16.09 -10.66
C TRP A 57 5.05 15.12 -11.76
N GLN A 58 3.83 14.55 -11.72
CA GLN A 58 3.31 13.67 -12.75
C GLN A 58 3.24 14.37 -14.12
N ALA A 59 2.74 15.61 -14.16
CA ALA A 59 2.68 16.42 -15.37
C ALA A 59 4.08 16.71 -15.95
N ALA A 60 5.04 17.07 -15.09
CA ALA A 60 6.43 17.32 -15.49
C ALA A 60 7.14 16.04 -15.96
N SER A 61 6.86 14.90 -15.32
CA SER A 61 7.51 13.60 -15.59
C SER A 61 6.90 12.86 -16.79
N GLY A 62 5.66 13.18 -17.17
CA GLY A 62 4.91 12.51 -18.24
C GLY A 62 5.68 12.29 -19.55
N PRO A 63 6.38 13.30 -20.12
CA PRO A 63 7.16 13.11 -21.35
C PRO A 63 8.36 12.15 -21.21
N CYS A 64 8.97 12.07 -20.02
CA CYS A 64 10.03 11.10 -19.74
C CYS A 64 9.45 9.69 -19.63
N LEU A 65 8.39 9.54 -18.83
CA LEU A 65 7.72 8.26 -18.61
C LEU A 65 7.14 7.67 -19.90
N ARG A 66 6.54 8.49 -20.77
CA ARG A 66 6.06 8.03 -22.10
C ARG A 66 7.18 7.47 -22.97
N ARG A 67 8.36 8.10 -22.98
CA ARG A 67 9.53 7.60 -23.72
C ARG A 67 10.04 6.29 -23.13
N LEU A 68 10.05 6.17 -21.80
CA LEU A 68 10.43 4.94 -21.11
C LEU A 68 9.46 3.80 -21.43
N PHE A 69 8.15 4.05 -21.39
CA PHE A 69 7.13 3.02 -21.65
C PHE A 69 7.08 2.60 -23.12
N ALA A 70 7.38 3.51 -24.06
CA ALA A 70 7.49 3.19 -25.48
C ALA A 70 8.57 2.14 -25.81
N THR A 71 9.55 1.93 -24.91
CA THR A 71 10.55 0.86 -25.08
C THR A 71 9.97 -0.55 -24.95
N GLY A 72 8.79 -0.70 -24.35
CA GLY A 72 8.17 -2.00 -24.06
C GLY A 72 8.83 -2.78 -22.92
N LEU A 73 9.88 -2.26 -22.29
CA LEU A 73 10.64 -2.97 -21.25
C LEU A 73 9.95 -2.98 -19.88
N TYR A 74 8.97 -2.09 -19.65
CA TYR A 74 8.31 -1.92 -18.34
C TYR A 74 6.77 -1.95 -18.44
N PRO A 75 6.17 -3.01 -18.99
CA PRO A 75 4.73 -3.05 -19.28
C PRO A 75 3.87 -2.97 -18.00
N ALA A 76 4.30 -3.61 -16.91
CA ALA A 76 3.57 -3.57 -15.64
C ALA A 76 3.57 -2.15 -15.02
N VAL A 77 4.70 -1.44 -15.08
CA VAL A 77 4.81 -0.07 -14.57
C VAL A 77 3.97 0.88 -15.42
N ALA A 78 4.00 0.70 -16.75
CA ALA A 78 3.17 1.49 -17.66
C ALA A 78 1.68 1.31 -17.34
N HIS A 79 1.23 0.07 -17.08
CA HIS A 79 -0.15 -0.20 -16.69
C HIS A 79 -0.54 0.50 -15.39
N LEU A 80 0.32 0.43 -14.37
CA LEU A 80 0.06 1.06 -13.07
C LEU A 80 -0.03 2.59 -13.17
N VAL A 81 0.91 3.22 -13.87
CA VAL A 81 0.98 4.70 -13.99
C VAL A 81 -0.14 5.25 -14.88
N THR A 82 -0.59 4.52 -15.88
CA THR A 82 -1.66 4.98 -16.78
C THR A 82 -3.07 4.64 -16.27
N GLY A 83 -3.21 3.64 -15.41
CA GLY A 83 -4.49 3.21 -14.86
C GLY A 83 -4.87 3.81 -13.50
N GLY A 84 -3.93 4.41 -12.77
CA GLY A 84 -4.18 4.96 -11.43
C GLY A 84 -4.95 6.29 -11.48
N ASN A 85 -6.11 6.37 -10.82
CA ASN A 85 -6.93 7.59 -10.81
C ASN A 85 -7.63 7.89 -9.48
N ASP A 86 -7.05 7.51 -8.33
CA ASP A 86 -7.59 7.88 -7.03
C ASP A 86 -6.46 8.35 -6.09
N HIS A 87 -6.59 9.56 -5.56
CA HIS A 87 -5.60 10.25 -4.73
C HIS A 87 -6.10 10.51 -3.30
N ASP A 88 -7.10 9.77 -2.83
CA ASP A 88 -7.48 9.81 -1.41
C ASP A 88 -6.62 8.83 -0.59
N PRO A 89 -5.68 9.33 0.25
CA PRO A 89 -4.83 8.46 1.05
C PRO A 89 -5.62 7.57 2.02
N ALA A 90 -6.78 8.03 2.50
CA ALA A 90 -7.61 7.26 3.42
C ALA A 90 -8.26 6.06 2.70
N ALA A 91 -8.81 6.27 1.51
CA ALA A 91 -9.35 5.20 0.68
C ALA A 91 -8.27 4.18 0.28
N MET A 92 -7.07 4.65 -0.11
CA MET A 92 -5.95 3.76 -0.45
C MET A 92 -5.48 2.93 0.75
N PHE A 93 -5.40 3.53 1.93
CA PHE A 93 -5.09 2.83 3.17
C PHE A 93 -6.15 1.75 3.49
N ALA A 94 -7.43 2.10 3.40
CA ALA A 94 -8.50 1.15 3.67
C ALA A 94 -8.50 -0.01 2.67
N ALA A 95 -8.28 0.27 1.38
CA ALA A 95 -8.22 -0.73 0.33
C ALA A 95 -7.05 -1.71 0.53
N GLY A 96 -5.84 -1.20 0.79
CA GLY A 96 -4.68 -2.05 1.01
C GLY A 96 -4.74 -2.84 2.32
N LEU A 97 -5.34 -2.27 3.38
CA LEU A 97 -5.58 -3.01 4.63
C LEU A 97 -6.56 -4.16 4.37
N ASN A 98 -7.63 -3.92 3.61
CA ASN A 98 -8.58 -4.96 3.25
C ASN A 98 -7.93 -6.08 2.42
N ILE A 99 -7.07 -5.74 1.45
CA ILE A 99 -6.30 -6.73 0.68
C ILE A 99 -5.43 -7.58 1.61
N THR A 100 -4.74 -6.93 2.56
CA THR A 100 -3.87 -7.61 3.53
C THR A 100 -4.66 -8.57 4.41
N LEU A 101 -5.78 -8.12 4.98
CA LEU A 101 -6.63 -8.94 5.84
C LEU A 101 -7.27 -10.09 5.07
N THR A 102 -7.71 -9.85 3.83
CA THR A 102 -8.26 -10.89 2.96
C THR A 102 -7.22 -11.97 2.66
N GLY A 103 -5.98 -11.59 2.37
CA GLY A 103 -4.88 -12.54 2.15
C GLY A 103 -4.51 -13.34 3.40
N LEU A 104 -4.60 -12.72 4.58
CA LEU A 104 -4.35 -13.40 5.86
C LEU A 104 -5.45 -14.39 6.25
N ALA A 105 -6.70 -14.12 5.84
CA ALA A 105 -7.85 -14.98 6.11
C ALA A 105 -8.04 -16.10 5.07
N ALA A 106 -7.24 -16.08 3.98
CA ALA A 106 -7.34 -17.07 2.93
C ALA A 106 -6.80 -18.42 3.43
N PRO A 107 -7.45 -19.55 3.06
CA PRO A 107 -6.93 -20.88 3.37
C PRO A 107 -5.58 -21.08 2.69
N ALA A 108 -4.68 -21.79 3.37
CA ALA A 108 -3.36 -22.17 2.86
C ALA A 108 -3.44 -23.23 1.75
#